data_AF-A0A8J7Y331-F1
#
_entry.id   AF-A0A8J7Y331-F1
#
_cell.length_a   1.000
_cell.length_b   1.000
_cell.length_c   1.000
_cell.angle_alpha   90.00
_cell.angle_beta   90.00
_cell.angle_gamma   90.00
#
_symmetry.space_group_name_H-M   'P 1'
#
loop_
_entity.id
_entity.type
_entity.pdbx_description
1 polymer ?
#
loop_
_entity_poly.entity_id
_entity_poly.type
_entity_poly.pdbx_seq_one_letter_code
_entity_poly.pdbx_strand_id
1 'polypeptide(L)'
;MKIVLLSGRTTKQGVAAEIGKTSDDYLQNVAVIQLNPALMDQMGVKDGDRIEVKTLHGSAVVMCHKSDIEENMGFIPYGPWANLLIGSETQGTGMPDSKGTEAEIEKTDKNVESVDELLTRIVEGRK
;
A
#
# COMPACT_ATOMS: atom_id res chain seq x y z
N MET A 1 -10.40 -10.01 4.27
CA MET A 1 -9.70 -11.20 3.72
C MET A 1 -8.23 -11.12 4.07
N LYS A 2 -7.51 -12.24 4.17
CA LYS A 2 -6.08 -12.27 4.49
C LYS A 2 -5.23 -12.51 3.25
N ILE A 3 -4.15 -11.76 3.10
CA ILE A 3 -3.18 -11.88 2.01
C ILE A 3 -1.75 -11.75 2.53
N VAL A 4 -0.79 -12.17 1.70
CA VAL A 4 0.63 -11.85 1.87
C VAL A 4 0.93 -10.56 1.11
N LEU A 5 1.30 -9.51 1.83
CA LEU A 5 1.65 -8.21 1.26
C LEU A 5 3.12 -8.19 0.83
N LEU A 6 3.33 -7.94 -0.45
CA LEU A 6 4.63 -7.70 -1.06
C LEU A 6 4.78 -6.20 -1.31
N SER A 7 5.98 -5.68 -1.09
CA SER A 7 6.33 -4.32 -1.51
C SER A 7 7.48 -4.32 -2.50
N GLY A 8 7.51 -3.37 -3.43
CA GLY A 8 8.55 -3.30 -4.44
C GLY A 8 8.60 -2.00 -5.24
N ARG A 9 9.60 -1.88 -6.11
CA ARG A 9 9.68 -0.78 -7.09
C ARG A 9 8.84 -1.09 -8.31
N THR A 10 8.25 -0.06 -8.88
CA THR A 10 7.66 -0.11 -10.22
C THR A 10 8.23 1.02 -11.07
N THR A 11 8.24 0.85 -12.38
CA THR A 11 8.69 1.90 -13.31
C THR A 11 7.86 3.16 -13.15
N LYS A 12 6.53 3.04 -13.01
CA LYS A 12 5.64 4.19 -12.84
C LYS A 12 5.90 4.92 -11.52
N GLN A 13 6.09 4.19 -10.42
CA GLN A 13 6.48 4.76 -9.13
C GLN A 13 7.80 5.53 -9.23
N GLY A 14 8.79 4.99 -9.95
CA GLY A 14 10.07 5.65 -10.18
C GLY A 14 9.91 6.96 -10.94
N VAL A 15 9.20 6.94 -12.07
CA VAL A 15 8.94 8.15 -12.88
C VAL A 15 8.17 9.19 -12.08
N ALA A 16 7.10 8.80 -11.39
CA ALA A 16 6.29 9.72 -10.61
C ALA A 16 7.07 10.35 -9.44
N ALA A 17 8.00 9.60 -8.84
CA ALA A 17 8.88 10.13 -7.80
C ALA A 17 9.81 11.23 -8.32
N GLU A 18 10.28 11.13 -9.57
CA GLU A 18 11.11 12.16 -10.23
C GLU A 18 10.29 13.38 -10.65
N ILE A 19 9.02 13.21 -11.03
CA ILE A 19 8.10 14.33 -11.30
C ILE A 19 7.87 15.13 -10.02
N GLY A 20 7.64 14.44 -8.90
CA GLY A 20 7.57 15.07 -7.59
C GLY A 20 6.75 14.25 -6.60
N LYS A 21 7.27 14.06 -5.39
CA LYS A 21 6.64 13.22 -4.34
C LYS A 21 5.38 13.80 -3.72
N THR A 22 5.03 15.05 -4.03
CA THR A 22 3.78 15.72 -3.60
C THR A 22 2.79 15.86 -4.76
N SER A 23 3.10 15.30 -5.93
CA SER A 23 2.22 15.38 -7.10
C SER A 23 1.09 14.34 -7.04
N ASP A 24 -0.03 14.64 -7.70
CA ASP A 24 -1.12 13.69 -7.90
C ASP A 24 -0.65 12.44 -8.66
N ASP A 25 0.30 12.59 -9.59
CA ASP A 25 0.89 11.48 -10.33
C ASP A 25 1.62 10.51 -9.39
N TYR A 26 2.33 11.03 -8.39
CA TYR A 26 2.94 10.19 -7.36
C TYR A 26 1.89 9.44 -6.57
N LEU A 27 0.86 10.13 -6.07
CA LEU A 27 -0.24 9.54 -5.31
C LEU A 27 -0.89 8.39 -6.07
N GLN A 28 -1.24 8.61 -7.34
CA GLN A 28 -1.87 7.60 -8.20
C GLN A 28 -0.99 6.38 -8.49
N ASN A 29 0.33 6.48 -8.32
CA ASN A 29 1.25 5.39 -8.61
C ASN A 29 1.83 4.71 -7.36
N VAL A 30 1.70 5.29 -6.15
CA VAL A 30 2.20 4.69 -4.91
C VAL A 30 1.15 4.39 -3.86
N ALA A 31 -0.02 5.03 -3.91
CA ALA A 31 -1.14 4.73 -3.03
C ALA A 31 -2.08 3.69 -3.67
N VAL A 32 -1.47 2.63 -4.21
CA VAL A 32 -2.16 1.59 -4.96
C VAL A 32 -1.75 0.19 -4.51
N ILE A 33 -2.65 -0.78 -4.65
CA ILE A 33 -2.36 -2.19 -4.43
C ILE A 33 -2.79 -3.01 -5.64
N GLN A 34 -1.89 -3.84 -6.12
CA GLN A 34 -2.13 -4.78 -7.20
C GLN A 34 -2.64 -6.09 -6.62
N LEU A 35 -3.78 -6.57 -7.12
CA LEU A 35 -4.45 -7.78 -6.66
C LEU A 35 -4.83 -8.67 -7.84
N ASN A 36 -4.93 -9.97 -7.58
CA ASN A 36 -5.46 -10.92 -8.54
C ASN A 36 -6.95 -10.63 -8.83
N PRO A 37 -7.43 -10.72 -10.09
CA PRO A 37 -8.83 -10.55 -10.43
C PRO A 37 -9.78 -11.45 -9.64
N ALA A 38 -9.43 -12.72 -9.40
CA ALA A 38 -10.28 -13.66 -8.65
C ALA A 38 -10.47 -13.21 -7.20
N LEU A 39 -9.40 -12.75 -6.56
CA LEU A 39 -9.45 -12.16 -5.22
C LEU A 39 -10.32 -10.89 -5.20
N MET A 40 -10.18 -10.01 -6.20
CA MET A 40 -11.01 -8.81 -6.31
C MET A 40 -12.50 -9.14 -6.46
N ASP A 41 -12.82 -10.15 -7.27
CA ASP A 41 -14.19 -10.62 -7.47
C ASP A 41 -14.77 -11.22 -6.17
N GLN A 42 -13.97 -11.99 -5.41
CA GLN A 42 -14.35 -12.51 -4.09
C GLN A 42 -14.61 -11.39 -3.08
N MET A 43 -13.83 -10.30 -3.14
CA MET A 43 -14.00 -9.12 -2.31
C MET A 43 -15.15 -8.19 -2.75
N GLY A 44 -15.69 -8.37 -3.96
CA GLY A 44 -16.68 -7.47 -4.55
C GLY A 44 -16.14 -6.06 -4.84
N VAL A 45 -14.85 -5.95 -5.18
CA VAL A 45 -14.19 -4.69 -5.55
C VAL A 45 -13.86 -4.66 -7.03
N LYS A 46 -13.93 -3.47 -7.63
CA LYS A 46 -13.57 -3.23 -9.03
C LYS A 46 -12.22 -2.55 -9.14
N ASP A 47 -11.66 -2.52 -10.36
CA ASP A 47 -10.45 -1.74 -10.63
C ASP A 47 -10.69 -0.27 -10.32
N GLY A 48 -9.82 0.33 -9.51
CA GLY A 48 -9.94 1.70 -9.01
C GLY A 48 -10.79 1.85 -7.75
N ASP A 49 -11.40 0.79 -7.21
CA ASP A 49 -12.07 0.86 -5.91
C ASP A 49 -11.04 1.08 -4.79
N ARG A 50 -11.50 1.64 -3.67
CA ARG A 50 -10.67 1.87 -2.48
C ARG A 50 -10.80 0.71 -1.53
N ILE A 51 -9.65 0.28 -0.99
CA ILE A 51 -9.59 -0.74 0.04
C ILE A 51 -8.75 -0.25 1.20
N GLU A 52 -9.08 -0.72 2.40
CA GLU A 52 -8.26 -0.53 3.59
C GLU A 52 -7.39 -1.77 3.78
N VAL A 53 -6.08 -1.56 3.89
CA VAL A 53 -5.09 -2.58 4.17
C VAL A 53 -4.63 -2.40 5.60
N LYS A 54 -4.66 -3.47 6.39
CA LYS A 54 -4.28 -3.50 7.80
C LYS A 54 -3.23 -4.57 8.03
N THR A 55 -2.17 -4.22 8.74
CA THR A 55 -1.19 -5.18 9.26
C THR A 55 -1.06 -5.01 10.77
N LEU A 56 -0.22 -5.80 11.43
CA LEU A 56 0.08 -5.60 12.84
C LEU A 56 0.78 -4.26 13.13
N HIS A 57 1.30 -3.58 12.11
CA HIS A 57 2.10 -2.36 12.25
C HIS A 57 1.28 -1.10 12.00
N GLY A 58 0.20 -1.18 11.22
CA GLY A 58 -0.61 -0.03 10.91
C GLY A 58 -1.67 -0.32 9.85
N SER A 59 -2.22 0.76 9.30
CA SER A 59 -3.26 0.70 8.27
C SER A 59 -3.09 1.81 7.25
N ALA A 60 -3.52 1.54 6.03
CA ALA A 60 -3.49 2.49 4.92
C ALA A 60 -4.67 2.23 3.99
N VAL A 61 -5.28 3.31 3.49
CA VAL A 61 -6.28 3.24 2.42
C VAL A 61 -5.58 3.45 1.08
N VAL A 62 -5.83 2.55 0.13
CA VAL A 62 -5.20 2.54 -1.20
C VAL A 62 -6.21 2.17 -2.28
N MET A 63 -5.92 2.51 -3.54
CA MET A 63 -6.73 2.07 -4.68
C MET A 63 -6.29 0.68 -5.16
N CYS A 64 -7.24 -0.22 -5.44
CA CYS A 64 -6.91 -1.55 -5.95
C CYS A 64 -6.88 -1.57 -7.48
N HIS A 65 -5.89 -2.27 -8.04
CA HIS A 65 -5.76 -2.52 -9.47
C HIS A 65 -5.55 -3.99 -9.78
N LYS A 66 -6.09 -4.43 -10.91
CA LYS A 66 -5.94 -5.80 -11.42
C LYS A 66 -4.50 -6.07 -11.84
N SER A 67 -3.97 -7.22 -11.45
CA SER A 67 -2.64 -7.69 -11.82
C SER A 67 -2.61 -9.22 -11.88
N ASP A 68 -1.60 -9.79 -12.54
CA ASP A 68 -1.39 -11.24 -12.69
C ASP A 68 -0.67 -11.87 -11.48
N ILE A 69 -0.68 -11.19 -10.33
CA ILE A 69 -0.14 -11.70 -9.07
C ILE A 69 -0.95 -12.90 -8.56
N GLU A 70 -0.32 -13.78 -7.78
CA GLU A 70 -0.98 -14.90 -7.11
C GLU A 70 -2.18 -14.48 -6.26
N GLU A 71 -3.23 -15.31 -6.22
CA GLU A 71 -4.54 -14.98 -5.61
C GLU A 71 -4.47 -14.64 -4.12
N ASN A 72 -3.48 -15.18 -3.40
CA ASN A 72 -3.28 -14.93 -1.97
C ASN A 72 -2.26 -13.81 -1.68
N MET A 73 -1.82 -13.07 -2.69
CA MET A 73 -0.82 -12.02 -2.57
C MET A 73 -1.38 -10.67 -3.01
N GLY A 74 -0.85 -9.60 -2.41
CA GLY A 74 -1.04 -8.24 -2.88
C GLY A 74 0.29 -7.54 -3.01
N PHE A 75 0.42 -6.68 -4.02
CA PHE A 75 1.66 -5.93 -4.23
C PHE A 75 1.42 -4.42 -4.11
N ILE A 76 2.18 -3.76 -3.24
CA ILE A 76 2.16 -2.31 -3.06
C ILE A 76 3.48 -1.69 -3.52
N PRO A 77 3.47 -0.68 -4.41
CA PRO A 77 4.69 0.04 -4.76
C PRO A 77 5.30 0.75 -3.55
N TYR A 78 6.61 0.97 -3.57
CA TYR A 78 7.28 1.73 -2.52
C TYR A 78 6.73 3.16 -2.41
N GLY A 79 6.38 3.54 -1.19
CA GLY A 79 5.87 4.87 -0.87
C GLY A 79 5.43 4.97 0.59
N PRO A 80 4.96 6.15 1.01
CA PRO A 80 4.52 6.38 2.38
C PRO A 80 3.42 5.40 2.85
N TRP A 81 2.46 5.06 1.98
CA TRP A 81 1.40 4.08 2.29
C TRP A 81 1.94 2.68 2.56
N ALA A 82 2.92 2.21 1.78
CA ALA A 82 3.57 0.93 2.05
C ALA A 82 4.30 0.92 3.39
N ASN A 83 4.97 2.04 3.74
CA ASN A 83 5.72 2.14 4.98
C ASN A 83 4.84 2.13 6.24
N LEU A 84 3.55 2.52 6.13
CA LEU A 84 2.60 2.38 7.24
C LEU A 84 2.24 0.93 7.56
N LEU A 85 2.50 0.01 6.63
CA LEU A 85 2.13 -1.41 6.74
C LEU A 85 3.31 -2.30 7.14
N ILE A 86 4.53 -1.78 7.04
CA ILE A 86 5.79 -2.51 7.27
C ILE A 86 6.34 -2.18 8.66
N GLY A 87 6.83 -3.21 9.37
CA GLY A 87 7.43 -3.06 10.69
C GLY A 87 8.82 -2.45 10.67
N SER A 88 9.30 -2.04 11.85
CA SER A 88 10.64 -1.47 12.03
C SER A 88 11.68 -2.45 12.56
N GLU A 89 11.30 -3.69 12.89
CA GLU A 89 12.23 -4.73 13.36
C GLU A 89 13.20 -5.11 12.23
N THR A 90 14.48 -5.17 12.55
CA THR A 90 15.56 -5.42 11.58
C THR A 90 16.31 -6.73 11.83
N GLN A 91 16.00 -7.43 12.92
CA GLN A 91 16.66 -8.65 13.35
C GLN A 91 18.19 -8.47 13.50
N GLY A 92 18.64 -7.25 13.83
CA GLY A 92 20.07 -6.91 13.95
C GLY A 92 20.82 -6.77 12.62
N THR A 93 20.13 -6.80 11.47
CA THR A 93 20.75 -6.66 10.13
C THR A 93 20.80 -5.22 9.62
N GLY A 94 20.07 -4.31 10.26
CA GLY A 94 19.90 -2.93 9.82
C GLY A 94 18.84 -2.73 8.71
N MET A 95 18.19 -3.80 8.24
CA MET A 95 17.12 -3.74 7.23
C MET A 95 15.83 -4.36 7.77
N PRO A 96 14.67 -3.68 7.67
CA PRO A 96 13.40 -4.26 8.08
C PRO A 96 12.85 -5.31 7.11
N ASP A 97 11.96 -6.17 7.63
CA ASP A 97 11.18 -7.15 6.87
C ASP A 97 10.12 -6.44 6.01
N SER A 98 10.55 -5.93 4.86
CA SER A 98 9.72 -5.12 3.95
C SER A 98 8.80 -5.92 3.03
N LYS A 99 8.93 -7.25 2.97
CA LYS A 99 8.14 -8.12 2.08
C LYS A 99 7.64 -9.34 2.84
N GLY A 100 6.46 -9.81 2.46
CA GLY A 100 5.88 -11.02 3.03
C GLY A 100 5.07 -10.79 4.30
N THR A 101 4.68 -9.55 4.58
CA THR A 101 3.88 -9.20 5.76
C THR A 101 2.45 -9.72 5.59
N GLU A 102 1.90 -10.40 6.60
CA GLU A 102 0.48 -10.77 6.59
C GLU A 102 -0.38 -9.50 6.73
N ALA A 103 -1.36 -9.36 5.84
CA ALA A 103 -2.25 -8.22 5.81
C ALA A 103 -3.72 -8.64 5.70
N GLU A 104 -4.59 -7.89 6.35
CA GLU A 104 -6.04 -7.96 6.19
C GLU A 104 -6.49 -6.83 5.25
N ILE A 105 -7.29 -7.18 4.26
CA ILE A 105 -7.85 -6.25 3.29
C ILE A 105 -9.37 -6.28 3.28
N GLU A 106 -9.98 -5.10 3.17
CA GLU A 106 -11.42 -4.90 3.11
C GLU A 106 -11.80 -3.71 2.23
N LYS A 107 -12.98 -3.77 1.61
CA LYS A 107 -13.53 -2.63 0.86
C LYS A 107 -13.82 -1.47 1.80
N THR A 108 -13.54 -0.24 1.37
CA THR A 108 -13.78 0.95 2.20
C THR A 108 -14.29 2.13 1.38
N ASP A 109 -15.07 2.99 2.03
CA ASP A 109 -15.53 4.26 1.48
C ASP A 109 -14.63 5.45 1.89
N LYS A 110 -13.61 5.20 2.71
CA LYS A 110 -12.62 6.21 3.13
C LYS A 110 -11.82 6.70 1.93
N ASN A 111 -11.48 7.98 1.92
CA ASN A 111 -10.59 8.53 0.89
C ASN A 111 -9.15 8.04 1.12
N VAL A 112 -8.42 7.91 0.02
CA VAL A 112 -6.97 7.79 0.09
C VAL A 112 -6.46 9.14 0.61
N GLU A 113 -5.75 9.11 1.75
CA GLU A 113 -5.08 10.31 2.28
C GLU A 113 -4.14 10.89 1.21
N SER A 114 -3.99 12.20 1.15
CA SER A 114 -2.91 12.84 0.39
C SER A 114 -1.56 12.64 1.08
N VAL A 115 -0.47 12.93 0.38
CA VAL A 115 0.89 12.88 0.96
C VAL A 115 0.99 13.83 2.15
N ASP A 116 0.44 15.05 2.03
CA ASP A 116 0.53 16.07 3.08
C ASP A 116 -0.26 15.69 4.33
N GLU A 117 -1.48 15.17 4.16
CA GLU A 117 -2.31 14.67 5.28
C GLU A 117 -1.60 13.52 6.00
N LEU A 118 -1.07 12.55 5.26
CA LEU A 118 -0.37 11.40 5.80
C LEU A 118 0.90 11.83 6.56
N LEU A 119 1.69 12.74 5.99
CA LEU A 119 2.89 13.26 6.68
C LEU A 119 2.53 14.06 7.93
N THR A 120 1.48 14.88 7.87
CA THR A 120 0.99 15.64 9.03
C THR A 120 0.59 14.69 10.15
N ARG A 121 -0.19 13.65 9.84
CA ARG A 121 -0.59 12.60 10.80
C ARG A 121 0.62 11.90 11.43
N ILE A 122 1.64 11.55 10.65
CA ILE A 122 2.85 10.91 11.16
C ILE A 122 3.62 11.85 12.10
N VAL A 123 3.73 13.13 11.74
CA VAL A 123 4.46 14.12 12.54
C VAL A 123 3.72 14.42 13.84
N GLU A 124 2.42 14.63 13.80
CA GLU A 124 1.58 14.87 14.99
C GLU A 124 1.48 13.65 15.90
N GLY A 125 1.57 12.45 15.31
CA GLY A 125 1.62 11.18 16.04
C GLY A 125 2.90 10.95 16.85
N ARG A 126 3.95 11.77 16.67
CA ARG A 126 5.14 11.76 17.53
C ARG A 126 4.79 12.34 18.91
N LYS A 127 4.38 11.47 19.83
CA LYS A 127 4.43 11.74 21.27
C LYS A 127 5.67 11.09 21.88
#